data_AF-A0A364LB23-F1
#
_entry.id   AF-A0A364LB23-F1
#
_cell.length_a   1.000
_cell.length_b   1.000
_cell.length_c   1.000
_cell.angle_alpha   90.00
_cell.angle_beta   90.00
_cell.angle_gamma   90.00
#
_symmetry.space_group_name_H-M   'P 1'
#
loop_
_entity.id
_entity.type
_entity.pdbx_description
1 polymer ?
#
loop_
_entity_poly.entity_id
_entity_poly.type
_entity_poly.pdbx_seq_one_letter_code
_entity_poly.pdbx_strand_id
1 'polypeptide(L)'
;MPGGEADEIGPFYLVGSNALPSDRSDFRNSLQEGETFETDFIGASLEDCQAWAQEAQRQVRFIEYDLIAIMDARSAQDKTVLMSHYVPPDPGTPIRFPPFGVLPRERDTWYNYRVEFSYAPFLQVAFYFSPKELFYPAYFGRKEDFTDERGVFNVAEAELFSDEYREDDYWVDPARL
;
A
#
# COMPACT_ATOMS: atom_id res chain seq x y z
N MET A 1 27.47 -24.05 20.10
CA MET A 1 26.82 -23.88 18.78
C MET A 1 26.26 -22.47 18.78
N PRO A 2 26.88 -21.50 18.11
CA PRO A 2 26.30 -20.16 18.04
C PRO A 2 25.11 -20.22 17.10
N GLY A 3 23.92 -19.92 17.62
CA GLY A 3 22.73 -19.68 16.83
C GLY A 3 22.90 -18.33 16.13
N GLY A 4 23.02 -18.35 14.81
CA GLY A 4 22.76 -17.16 14.01
C GLY A 4 21.26 -16.94 14.03
N GLU A 5 20.83 -15.75 14.45
CA GLU A 5 19.51 -15.24 14.14
C GLU A 5 19.32 -15.39 12.62
N ALA A 6 18.26 -16.08 12.21
CA ALA A 6 17.90 -16.10 10.81
C ALA A 6 17.58 -14.65 10.44
N ASP A 7 18.31 -14.08 9.47
CA ASP A 7 18.00 -12.78 8.90
C ASP A 7 16.49 -12.72 8.67
N GLU A 8 15.80 -11.82 9.37
CA GLU A 8 14.35 -11.66 9.22
C GLU A 8 14.06 -11.33 7.76
N ILE A 9 13.41 -12.25 7.05
CA ILE A 9 12.94 -12.01 5.70
C ILE A 9 11.87 -10.93 5.79
N GLY A 10 12.21 -9.72 5.34
CA GLY A 10 11.28 -8.61 5.29
C GLY A 10 10.11 -8.88 4.33
N PRO A 11 8.95 -8.23 4.57
CA PRO A 11 7.76 -8.42 3.75
C PRO A 11 7.86 -7.78 2.35
N PHE A 12 8.90 -6.97 2.11
CA PHE A 12 9.13 -6.27 0.85
C PHE A 12 10.48 -6.64 0.25
N TYR A 13 10.51 -6.69 -1.08
CA TYR A 13 11.76 -6.75 -1.82
C TYR A 13 12.34 -5.34 -1.99
N LEU A 14 13.65 -5.21 -1.77
CA LEU A 14 14.42 -4.00 -1.97
C LEU A 14 14.80 -3.88 -3.45
N VAL A 15 14.49 -2.73 -4.05
CA VAL A 15 14.77 -2.45 -5.46
C VAL A 15 16.04 -1.62 -5.60
N GLY A 16 17.12 -2.25 -6.05
CA GLY A 16 18.43 -1.61 -6.21
C GLY A 16 18.69 -1.04 -7.60
N SER A 17 17.98 -1.48 -8.63
CA SER A 17 18.20 -1.00 -10.00
C SER A 17 16.91 -0.65 -10.72
N ASN A 18 16.99 0.36 -11.58
CA ASN A 18 15.92 0.71 -12.51
C ASN A 18 15.88 -0.20 -13.75
N ALA A 19 16.89 -1.06 -13.94
CA ALA A 19 16.85 -2.10 -14.94
C ALA A 19 15.87 -3.20 -14.52
N LEU A 20 15.07 -3.70 -15.47
CA LEU A 20 14.13 -4.77 -15.19
C LEU A 20 14.89 -6.07 -14.87
N PRO A 21 14.62 -6.70 -13.71
CA PRO A 21 15.25 -7.97 -13.36
C PRO A 21 14.62 -9.11 -14.16
N SER A 22 15.45 -10.08 -14.57
CA SER A 22 14.98 -11.27 -15.29
C SER A 22 14.30 -12.29 -14.38
N ASP A 23 14.59 -12.29 -13.08
CA ASP A 23 14.01 -13.16 -12.08
C ASP A 23 14.10 -12.55 -10.66
N ARG A 24 13.72 -13.32 -9.63
CA ARG A 24 13.71 -12.88 -8.22
C ARG A 24 15.09 -12.88 -7.55
N SER A 25 16.13 -13.45 -8.17
CA SER A 25 17.41 -13.75 -7.51
C SER A 25 18.19 -12.51 -7.10
N ASP A 26 18.00 -11.39 -7.82
CA ASP A 26 18.63 -10.11 -7.52
C ASP A 26 17.90 -9.31 -6.45
N PHE A 27 16.72 -9.74 -6.01
CA PHE A 27 15.99 -9.05 -4.94
C PHE A 27 16.44 -9.50 -3.57
N ARG A 28 16.72 -8.50 -2.74
CA ARG A 28 17.00 -8.66 -1.33
C ARG A 28 15.75 -8.30 -0.54
N ASN A 29 15.56 -8.91 0.63
CA ASN A 29 14.42 -8.64 1.53
C ASN A 29 14.88 -8.15 2.90
N SER A 30 16.19 -8.02 3.12
CA SER A 30 16.80 -7.50 4.34
C SER A 30 18.18 -6.91 4.04
N LEU A 31 18.66 -6.11 4.98
CA LEU A 31 20.01 -5.54 5.03
C LEU A 31 20.64 -5.93 6.37
N GLN A 32 21.95 -6.12 6.38
CA GLN A 32 22.70 -6.32 7.62
C GLN A 32 22.77 -5.02 8.42
N GLU A 33 22.98 -5.11 9.74
CA GLU A 33 23.17 -3.92 10.56
C GLU A 33 24.36 -3.09 10.06
N GLY A 34 24.10 -1.80 9.79
CA GLY A 34 25.10 -0.87 9.27
C GLY A 34 25.38 -1.01 7.76
N GLU A 35 24.72 -1.92 7.06
CA GLU A 35 24.83 -2.05 5.61
C GLU A 35 24.14 -0.88 4.90
N THR A 36 24.86 -0.26 3.96
CA THR A 36 24.29 0.72 3.04
C THR A 36 23.64 0.02 1.86
N PHE A 37 22.46 0.49 1.47
CA PHE A 37 21.76 0.01 0.27
C PHE A 37 21.87 1.04 -0.85
N GLU A 38 22.58 0.67 -1.92
CA GLU A 38 22.67 1.48 -3.12
C GLU A 38 21.46 1.22 -4.02
N THR A 39 20.89 2.29 -4.58
CA THR A 39 19.75 2.18 -5.50
C THR A 39 19.77 3.24 -6.58
N ASP A 40 19.42 2.85 -7.80
CA ASP A 40 19.24 3.75 -8.95
C ASP A 40 18.08 4.74 -8.76
N PHE A 41 17.24 4.54 -7.74
CA PHE A 41 16.09 5.39 -7.42
C PHE A 41 16.42 6.57 -6.50
N ILE A 42 17.69 6.75 -6.10
CA ILE A 42 18.09 7.96 -5.34
C ILE A 42 17.84 9.20 -6.21
N GLY A 43 16.97 10.09 -5.72
CA GLY A 43 16.58 11.31 -6.43
C GLY A 43 15.48 11.14 -7.47
N ALA A 44 14.94 9.93 -7.64
CA ALA A 44 13.75 9.70 -8.46
C ALA A 44 12.52 10.39 -7.85
N SER A 45 11.61 10.85 -8.70
CA SER A 45 10.32 11.36 -8.25
C SER A 45 9.37 10.22 -7.86
N LEU A 46 8.27 10.56 -7.18
CA LEU A 46 7.19 9.61 -6.89
C LEU A 46 6.64 9.01 -8.19
N GLU A 47 6.44 9.87 -9.19
CA GLU A 47 5.90 9.52 -10.49
C GLU A 47 6.85 8.59 -11.24
N ASP A 48 8.16 8.80 -11.16
CA ASP A 48 9.16 7.90 -11.77
C ASP A 48 9.12 6.50 -11.14
N CYS A 49 9.04 6.43 -9.81
CA CYS A 49 8.93 5.16 -9.09
C CYS A 49 7.64 4.41 -9.46
N GLN A 50 6.52 5.12 -9.51
CA GLN A 50 5.20 4.58 -9.89
C GLN A 50 5.19 4.09 -11.35
N ALA A 51 5.72 4.89 -12.28
CA ALA A 51 5.80 4.53 -13.69
C ALA A 51 6.69 3.31 -13.91
N TRP A 52 7.85 3.27 -13.25
CA TRP A 52 8.74 2.12 -13.29
C TRP A 52 8.05 0.85 -12.77
N ALA A 53 7.38 0.93 -11.62
CA ALA A 53 6.69 -0.21 -11.01
C ALA A 53 5.62 -0.78 -11.95
N GLN A 54 4.77 0.08 -12.51
CA GLN A 54 3.73 -0.33 -13.46
C GLN A 54 4.29 -1.05 -14.69
N GLU A 55 5.37 -0.51 -15.26
CA GLU A 55 6.00 -1.13 -16.43
C GLU A 55 6.66 -2.47 -16.05
N ALA A 56 7.34 -2.53 -14.92
CA ALA A 56 8.01 -3.74 -14.45
C ALA A 56 7.01 -4.86 -14.14
N GLN A 57 5.92 -4.56 -13.43
CA GLN A 57 4.86 -5.52 -13.10
C GLN A 57 4.21 -6.15 -14.35
N ARG A 58 4.07 -5.40 -15.45
CA ARG A 58 3.54 -5.93 -16.71
C ARG A 58 4.47 -6.96 -17.35
N GLN A 59 5.76 -6.86 -17.11
CA GLN A 59 6.78 -7.71 -17.74
C GLN A 59 7.14 -8.94 -16.90
N VAL A 60 7.07 -8.85 -15.57
CA VAL A 60 7.44 -9.95 -14.67
C VAL A 60 6.34 -10.29 -13.66
N ARG A 61 6.12 -11.59 -13.43
CA ARG A 61 5.04 -12.09 -12.54
C ARG A 61 5.38 -12.11 -11.06
N PHE A 62 6.56 -11.65 -10.68
CA PHE A 62 7.04 -11.73 -9.30
C PHE A 62 7.02 -10.40 -8.55
N ILE A 63 6.81 -9.29 -9.25
CA ILE A 63 6.52 -8.00 -8.64
C ILE A 63 5.00 -7.94 -8.50
N GLU A 64 4.50 -7.73 -7.29
CA GLU A 64 3.05 -7.66 -7.06
C GLU A 64 2.45 -6.47 -7.79
N TYR A 65 1.27 -6.68 -8.39
CA TYR A 65 0.80 -5.88 -9.52
C TYR A 65 0.41 -4.44 -9.21
N ASP A 66 0.24 -4.05 -7.94
CA ASP A 66 -0.46 -2.79 -7.65
C ASP A 66 -0.08 -2.17 -6.30
N LEU A 67 1.02 -2.57 -5.65
CA LEU A 67 1.44 -2.00 -4.37
C LEU A 67 2.96 -1.90 -4.32
N ILE A 68 3.44 -0.69 -4.02
CA ILE A 68 4.87 -0.43 -3.81
C ILE A 68 5.08 0.36 -2.52
N ALA A 69 6.21 0.12 -1.88
CA ALA A 69 6.70 0.88 -0.75
C ALA A 69 7.84 1.79 -1.22
N ILE A 70 7.74 3.10 -0.94
CA ILE A 70 8.72 4.09 -1.34
C ILE A 70 9.36 4.70 -0.09
N MET A 71 10.67 4.55 -0.01
CA MET A 71 11.52 5.16 1.00
C MET A 71 12.04 6.50 0.47
N ASP A 72 11.60 7.60 1.06
CA ASP A 72 12.03 8.95 0.69
C ASP A 72 12.82 9.61 1.84
N ALA A 73 13.23 10.87 1.66
CA ALA A 73 13.97 11.60 2.68
C ALA A 73 13.22 11.72 4.02
N ARG A 74 11.88 11.73 3.98
CA ARG A 74 11.04 11.81 5.18
C ARG A 74 11.06 10.49 5.94
N SER A 75 11.15 9.36 5.25
CA SER A 75 11.20 8.04 5.88
C SER A 75 12.31 7.90 6.93
N ALA A 76 13.48 8.52 6.69
CA ALA A 76 14.57 8.53 7.66
C ALA A 76 14.32 9.43 8.88
N GLN A 77 13.43 10.42 8.77
CA GLN A 77 13.20 11.43 9.79
C GLN A 77 12.12 11.03 10.78
N ASP A 78 11.01 10.48 10.29
CA ASP A 78 9.83 10.21 11.11
C ASP A 78 9.38 8.75 11.14
N LYS A 79 10.21 7.83 10.62
CA LYS A 79 9.98 6.38 10.65
C LYS A 79 8.69 5.95 9.95
N THR A 80 8.32 6.67 8.89
CA THR A 80 7.18 6.35 8.03
C THR A 80 7.63 5.90 6.64
N VAL A 81 6.77 5.20 5.91
CA VAL A 81 6.97 4.82 4.50
C VAL A 81 5.77 5.26 3.68
N LEU A 82 5.99 5.62 2.42
CA LEU A 82 4.92 5.88 1.48
C LEU A 82 4.52 4.58 0.79
N MET A 83 3.34 4.08 1.12
CA MET A 83 2.72 2.97 0.43
C MET A 83 1.87 3.53 -0.71
N SER A 84 2.14 3.10 -1.93
CA SER A 84 1.44 3.54 -3.14
C SER A 84 0.70 2.35 -3.72
N HIS A 85 -0.63 2.43 -3.76
CA HIS A 85 -1.52 1.38 -4.27
C HIS A 85 -2.16 1.80 -5.60
N TYR A 86 -1.92 1.07 -6.68
CA TYR A 86 -2.52 1.34 -7.99
C TYR A 86 -3.91 0.72 -8.08
N VAL A 87 -4.85 1.48 -8.64
CA VAL A 87 -6.19 0.98 -8.96
C VAL A 87 -6.31 0.93 -10.48
N PRO A 88 -6.45 -0.26 -11.09
CA PRO A 88 -6.54 -0.38 -12.55
C PRO A 88 -7.85 0.22 -13.10
N PRO A 89 -7.90 0.55 -14.41
CA PRO A 89 -9.09 1.14 -15.07
C PRO A 89 -10.35 0.26 -14.99
N ASP A 90 -10.19 -1.07 -15.03
CA ASP A 90 -11.30 -2.02 -14.98
C ASP A 90 -11.09 -3.05 -13.85
N PRO A 91 -11.51 -2.72 -12.61
CA PRO A 91 -11.46 -3.65 -11.49
C PRO A 91 -12.63 -4.66 -11.50
N GLY A 92 -13.44 -4.71 -12.57
CA GLY A 92 -14.67 -5.47 -12.65
C GLY A 92 -15.90 -4.68 -12.19
N THR A 93 -16.87 -5.36 -11.56
CA THR A 93 -18.14 -4.77 -11.13
C THR A 93 -17.91 -3.63 -10.11
N PRO A 94 -18.42 -2.41 -10.35
CA PRO A 94 -18.36 -1.34 -9.36
C PRO A 94 -19.06 -1.75 -8.06
N ILE A 95 -18.35 -1.68 -6.93
CA ILE A 95 -18.92 -1.95 -5.60
C ILE A 95 -19.32 -0.63 -4.98
N ARG A 96 -20.55 -0.54 -4.47
CA ARG A 96 -21.09 0.66 -3.83
C ARG A 96 -21.16 0.44 -2.32
N PHE A 97 -20.61 1.38 -1.58
CA PHE A 97 -20.56 1.42 -0.12
C PHE A 97 -21.34 2.63 0.38
N PRO A 98 -22.51 2.46 1.02
CA PRO A 98 -23.16 3.56 1.72
C PRO A 98 -22.32 4.05 2.91
N PRO A 99 -22.20 5.37 3.17
CA PRO A 99 -22.70 6.50 2.38
C PRO A 99 -21.73 6.96 1.26
N PHE A 100 -20.56 6.32 1.14
CA PHE A 100 -19.44 6.74 0.29
C PHE A 100 -19.66 6.65 -1.22
N GLY A 101 -20.64 5.88 -1.68
CA GLY A 101 -20.86 5.61 -3.10
C GLY A 101 -19.92 4.53 -3.63
N VAL A 102 -19.50 4.63 -4.90
CA VAL A 102 -18.58 3.65 -5.48
C VAL A 102 -17.15 3.94 -5.03
N LEU A 103 -16.47 2.92 -4.49
CA LEU A 103 -15.07 3.03 -4.07
C LEU A 103 -14.20 1.97 -4.79
N PRO A 104 -12.92 2.29 -5.06
CA PRO A 104 -12.32 3.63 -5.08
C PRO A 104 -13.01 4.56 -6.10
N ARG A 105 -12.98 5.88 -5.84
CA ARG A 105 -13.71 6.89 -6.66
C ARG A 105 -13.10 7.08 -8.04
N GLU A 106 -11.78 7.21 -8.07
CA GLU A 106 -10.97 7.34 -9.27
C GLU A 106 -10.31 6.00 -9.60
N ARG A 107 -10.10 5.77 -10.90
CA ARG A 107 -9.48 4.56 -11.45
C ARG A 107 -8.34 4.96 -12.36
N ASP A 108 -7.52 3.98 -12.71
CA ASP A 108 -6.28 4.21 -13.46
C ASP A 108 -5.39 5.23 -12.75
N THR A 109 -5.28 5.09 -11.43
CA THR A 109 -4.58 6.05 -10.58
C THR A 109 -3.96 5.38 -9.37
N TRP A 110 -2.96 6.06 -8.80
CA TRP A 110 -2.28 5.64 -7.58
C TRP A 110 -2.87 6.33 -6.35
N TYR A 111 -3.13 5.53 -5.31
CA TYR A 111 -3.55 5.98 -3.99
C TYR A 111 -2.37 5.86 -3.02
N ASN A 112 -1.93 7.00 -2.51
CA ASN A 112 -0.76 7.10 -1.64
C ASN A 112 -1.16 7.18 -0.16
N TYR A 113 -0.53 6.35 0.68
CA TYR A 113 -0.71 6.29 2.13
C TYR A 113 0.65 6.37 2.79
N ARG A 114 0.96 7.46 3.51
CA ARG A 114 2.15 7.49 4.34
C ARG A 114 1.81 6.88 5.70
N VAL A 115 2.49 5.82 6.08
CA VAL A 115 2.18 5.03 7.29
C VAL A 115 3.45 4.79 8.10
N GLU A 116 3.34 4.51 9.39
CA GLU A 116 4.50 4.04 10.17
C GLU A 116 5.01 2.71 9.61
N PHE A 117 6.32 2.46 9.69
CA PHE A 117 6.93 1.25 9.11
C PHE A 117 6.28 -0.05 9.59
N SER A 118 5.90 -0.13 10.87
CA SER A 118 5.25 -1.31 11.46
C SER A 118 3.90 -1.63 10.84
N TYR A 119 3.23 -0.65 10.22
CA TYR A 119 1.93 -0.84 9.60
C TYR A 119 1.98 -1.07 8.08
N ALA A 120 3.15 -0.93 7.44
CA ALA A 120 3.28 -1.16 6.00
C ALA A 120 2.78 -2.57 5.54
N PRO A 121 3.04 -3.67 6.27
CA PRO A 121 2.53 -4.98 5.88
C PRO A 121 1.00 -5.10 5.97
N PHE A 122 0.35 -4.32 6.84
CA PHE A 122 -1.11 -4.33 6.97
C PHE A 122 -1.80 -3.80 5.72
N LEU A 123 -1.19 -2.85 5.00
CA LEU A 123 -1.74 -2.38 3.73
C LEU A 123 -1.73 -3.49 2.66
N GLN A 124 -0.72 -4.37 2.68
CA GLN A 124 -0.71 -5.55 1.82
C GLN A 124 -1.88 -6.49 2.16
N VAL A 125 -2.11 -6.73 3.46
CA VAL A 125 -3.24 -7.54 3.95
C VAL A 125 -4.59 -6.93 3.56
N ALA A 126 -4.77 -5.63 3.76
CA ALA A 126 -6.00 -4.91 3.46
C ALA A 126 -6.34 -4.95 1.95
N PHE A 127 -5.35 -4.76 1.07
CA PHE A 127 -5.61 -4.67 -0.37
C PHE A 127 -5.59 -6.00 -1.13
N TYR A 128 -4.84 -7.02 -0.67
CA TYR A 128 -4.70 -8.28 -1.41
C TYR A 128 -5.34 -9.50 -0.76
N PHE A 129 -5.38 -9.53 0.58
CA PHE A 129 -5.79 -10.73 1.31
C PHE A 129 -7.16 -10.60 1.96
N SER A 130 -7.77 -9.42 1.87
CA SER A 130 -9.01 -9.11 2.56
C SER A 130 -10.16 -8.76 1.61
N PRO A 131 -11.41 -9.05 2.00
CA PRO A 131 -12.59 -8.57 1.27
C PRO A 131 -12.60 -7.05 1.15
N LYS A 132 -12.90 -6.56 -0.05
CA LYS A 132 -12.96 -5.11 -0.36
C LYS A 132 -13.99 -4.41 0.52
N GLU A 133 -15.05 -5.11 0.88
CA GLU A 133 -16.16 -4.65 1.71
C GLU A 133 -15.77 -4.26 3.12
N LEU A 134 -14.69 -4.86 3.64
CA LEU A 134 -14.19 -4.51 4.96
C LEU A 134 -13.36 -3.23 4.92
N PHE A 135 -12.44 -3.12 3.94
CA PHE A 135 -11.38 -2.12 3.99
C PHE A 135 -11.62 -0.89 3.10
N TYR A 136 -12.34 -1.01 1.98
CA TYR A 136 -12.52 0.11 1.06
C TYR A 136 -13.18 1.33 1.72
N PRO A 137 -14.21 1.18 2.58
CA PRO A 137 -14.78 2.30 3.32
C PRO A 137 -13.74 3.10 4.12
N ALA A 138 -12.82 2.42 4.81
CA ALA A 138 -11.81 3.08 5.62
C ALA A 138 -10.74 3.76 4.75
N TYR A 139 -10.18 3.00 3.81
CA TYR A 139 -8.99 3.40 3.06
C TYR A 139 -9.31 4.36 1.91
N PHE A 140 -10.47 4.25 1.27
CA PHE A 140 -10.88 5.15 0.17
C PHE A 140 -12.03 6.09 0.54
N GLY A 141 -12.93 5.67 1.44
CA GLY A 141 -14.11 6.45 1.79
C GLY A 141 -13.87 7.51 2.87
N ARG A 142 -12.98 7.19 3.82
CA ARG A 142 -12.64 8.01 4.99
C ARG A 142 -11.14 8.25 5.13
N LYS A 143 -10.40 8.19 4.02
CA LYS A 143 -8.94 8.34 4.03
C LYS A 143 -8.50 9.58 4.80
N GLU A 144 -9.14 10.71 4.53
CA GLU A 144 -8.85 12.00 5.14
C GLU A 144 -9.13 12.01 6.65
N ASP A 145 -10.15 11.28 7.11
CA ASP A 145 -10.50 11.21 8.54
C ASP A 145 -9.44 10.46 9.36
N PHE A 146 -8.74 9.52 8.72
CA PHE A 146 -7.65 8.75 9.34
C PHE A 146 -6.27 9.31 9.00
N THR A 147 -6.18 10.47 8.35
CA THR A 147 -4.90 11.10 8.03
C THR A 147 -4.68 12.29 8.95
N ASP A 148 -3.56 12.28 9.68
CA ASP A 148 -3.21 13.36 10.60
C ASP A 148 -2.80 14.65 9.87
N GLU A 149 -2.58 15.73 10.62
CA GLU A 149 -2.13 17.03 10.08
C GLU A 149 -0.76 16.96 9.37
N ARG A 150 0.02 15.90 9.59
CA ARG A 150 1.30 15.64 8.94
C ARG A 150 1.16 14.75 7.71
N GLY A 151 -0.05 14.36 7.33
CA GLY A 151 -0.31 13.47 6.21
C GLY A 151 0.01 11.99 6.50
N VAL A 152 0.14 11.59 7.76
CA VAL A 152 0.34 10.18 8.17
C VAL A 152 -1.03 9.53 8.38
N PHE A 153 -1.26 8.44 7.66
CA PHE A 153 -2.47 7.64 7.74
C PHE A 153 -2.39 6.66 8.91
N ASN A 154 -3.34 6.77 9.84
CA ASN A 154 -3.47 5.94 11.02
C ASN A 154 -4.13 4.60 10.68
N VAL A 155 -3.30 3.62 10.37
CA VAL A 155 -3.75 2.27 9.99
C VAL A 155 -4.55 1.61 11.12
N ALA A 156 -4.14 1.76 12.39
CA ALA A 156 -4.85 1.14 13.51
C ALA A 156 -6.30 1.62 13.64
N GLU A 157 -6.54 2.92 13.48
CA GLU A 157 -7.90 3.47 13.49
C GLU A 157 -8.71 3.05 12.26
N ALA A 158 -8.08 2.97 11.09
CA ALA A 158 -8.72 2.49 9.87
C ALA A 158 -9.13 1.01 9.98
N GLU A 159 -8.29 0.16 10.58
CA GLU A 159 -8.60 -1.25 10.87
C GLU A 159 -9.76 -1.37 11.85
N LEU A 160 -9.74 -0.62 12.97
CA LEU A 160 -10.83 -0.62 13.94
C LEU A 160 -12.17 -0.21 13.30
N PHE A 161 -12.14 0.83 12.46
CA PHE A 161 -13.34 1.23 11.71
C PHE A 161 -13.79 0.14 10.73
N SER A 162 -12.86 -0.55 10.07
CA SER A 162 -13.18 -1.65 9.14
C SER A 162 -13.88 -2.81 9.86
N ASP A 163 -13.43 -3.14 11.07
CA ASP A 163 -14.06 -4.17 11.93
C ASP A 163 -15.45 -3.77 12.43
N GLU A 164 -15.68 -2.49 12.68
CA GLU A 164 -16.94 -1.94 13.19
C GLU A 164 -17.94 -1.61 12.08
N TYR A 165 -17.47 -1.35 10.85
CA TYR A 165 -18.32 -0.94 9.74
C TYR A 165 -19.38 -1.99 9.42
N ARG A 166 -20.65 -1.58 9.44
CA ARG A 166 -21.80 -2.38 8.97
C ARG A 166 -22.55 -1.57 7.93
N GLU A 167 -22.74 -2.13 6.74
CA GLU A 167 -23.53 -1.48 5.69
C GLU A 167 -24.95 -1.16 6.17
N ASP A 168 -25.53 -2.04 6.98
CA ASP A 168 -26.87 -1.93 7.56
C ASP A 168 -27.08 -0.67 8.40
N ASP A 169 -26.02 -0.13 9.02
CA ASP A 169 -26.10 1.10 9.82
C ASP A 169 -26.34 2.35 8.95
N TYR A 170 -26.10 2.25 7.64
CA TYR A 170 -26.19 3.34 6.68
C TYR A 170 -27.33 3.16 5.67
N TRP A 171 -28.06 2.05 5.72
CA TRP A 171 -29.29 1.86 4.96
C TRP A 171 -30.44 2.61 5.64
N VAL A 172 -30.74 3.81 5.14
CA VAL A 172 -32.02 4.47 5.44
C VAL A 172 -33.08 3.79 4.60
N ASP A 173 -34.01 3.05 5.23
CA ASP A 173 -35.19 2.49 4.57
C ASP A 173 -35.88 3.64 3.79
N PRO A 174 -35.97 3.58 2.44
CA PRO A 174 -36.62 4.64 1.70
C PRO A 174 -38.04 4.74 2.23
N ALA A 175 -38.38 5.92 2.77
CA ALA A 175 -39.68 6.18 3.36
C ALA A 175 -40.77 5.57 2.48
N ARG A 176 -41.49 4.58 3.04
CA ARG A 176 -42.63 3.94 2.38
C ARG A 176 -43.60 5.04 1.96
N LEU A 177 -43.58 5.39 0.67
CA LEU A 177 -44.60 6.21 0.02
C LEU A 177 -45.84 5.36 -0.26
#